data_AF-A0A2M7IBX4-F1
#
_entry.id   AF-A0A2M7IBX4-F1
#
_cell.length_a   1.000
_cell.length_b   1.000
_cell.length_c   1.000
_cell.angle_alpha   90.00
_cell.angle_beta   90.00
_cell.angle_gamma   90.00
#
_symmetry.space_group_name_H-M   'P 1'
#
loop_
_entity.id
_entity.type
_entity.pdbx_description
1 polymer ?
#
loop_
_entity_poly.entity_id
_entity_poly.type
_entity_poly.pdbx_seq_one_letter_code
_entity_poly.pdbx_strand_id
1 'polypeptide(L)'
;MSITFLSILLLLFTFYLIGERIVRFIRKEQNQSVFKLVATIFIWGGISYIALFPIHNSNTLIFFGFIVVFFILFRLLSILEKNERLLTEIIRKEALKDLK
;
A
#
# COMPACT_ATOMS: atom_id res chain seq x y z
N MET A 1 23.51 -13.34 18.58
CA MET A 1 22.52 -12.64 17.73
C MET A 1 23.30 -11.95 16.62
N SER A 2 23.53 -12.66 15.51
CA SER A 2 24.39 -12.16 14.44
C SER A 2 23.54 -11.34 13.49
N ILE A 3 23.68 -10.01 13.53
CA ILE A 3 23.07 -9.14 12.52
C ILE A 3 23.75 -9.48 11.19
N THR A 4 23.05 -10.19 10.33
CA THR A 4 23.57 -10.56 9.01
C THR A 4 23.70 -9.29 8.17
N PHE A 5 24.79 -9.15 7.41
CA PHE A 5 25.03 -8.00 6.52
C PHE A 5 23.83 -7.65 5.63
N LEU A 6 23.09 -8.69 5.19
CA LEU A 6 21.84 -8.56 4.44
C LEU A 6 20.76 -7.78 5.20
N SER A 7 20.61 -7.98 6.52
CA SER A 7 19.61 -7.28 7.33
C SER A 7 19.87 -5.78 7.40
N ILE A 8 21.14 -5.37 7.49
CA ILE A 8 21.54 -3.94 7.48
C ILE A 8 21.24 -3.30 6.13
N LEU A 9 21.55 -4.01 5.04
CA LEU A 9 21.32 -3.53 3.68
C LEU A 9 19.83 -3.39 3.37
N LEU A 10 19.01 -4.33 3.85
CA LEU A 10 17.55 -4.32 3.73
C LEU A 10 16.93 -3.16 4.52
N LEU A 11 17.49 -2.85 5.69
CA LEU A 11 17.06 -1.74 6.53
C LEU A 11 17.32 -0.39 5.84
N LEU A 12 18.53 -0.18 5.30
CA LEU A 12 18.86 1.01 4.51
C LEU A 12 17.96 1.16 3.28
N PHE A 13 17.69 0.07 2.56
CA PHE A 13 16.81 0.07 1.39
C PHE A 13 15.36 0.44 1.76
N THR A 14 14.89 -0.05 2.90
CA THR A 14 13.54 0.24 3.41
C THR A 14 13.39 1.73 3.77
N PHE A 15 14.38 2.30 4.46
CA PHE A 15 14.40 3.73 4.77
C PHE A 15 14.47 4.60 3.52
N TYR A 16 15.27 4.21 2.53
CA TYR A 16 15.35 4.90 1.24
C TYR A 16 13.99 4.92 0.52
N LEU A 17 13.32 3.77 0.41
CA LEU A 17 12.01 3.66 -0.25
C LEU A 17 10.90 4.46 0.46
N ILE A 18 10.90 4.43 1.80
CA ILE A 18 9.93 5.21 2.59
C ILE A 18 10.21 6.71 2.43
N GLY A 19 11.48 7.12 2.55
CA GLY A 19 11.90 8.51 2.38
C GLY A 19 11.55 9.06 1.00
N GLU A 20 11.82 8.31 -0.06
CA GLU A 20 11.49 8.71 -1.42
C GLU A 20 9.98 8.90 -1.61
N ARG A 21 9.15 7.98 -1.07
CA ARG A 21 7.70 8.14 -1.14
C ARG A 21 7.18 9.33 -0.35
N ILE A 22 7.75 9.62 0.82
CA ILE A 22 7.40 10.79 1.63
C ILE A 22 7.75 12.09 0.87
N VAL A 23 8.94 12.16 0.26
CA VAL A 23 9.35 13.34 -0.54
C VAL A 23 8.42 13.56 -1.72
N ARG A 24 8.07 12.50 -2.46
CA ARG A 24 7.12 12.58 -3.59
C ARG A 24 5.70 12.97 -3.16
N PHE A 25 5.28 12.58 -1.96
CA PHE A 25 4.00 13.01 -1.36
C PHE A 25 4.02 14.49 -0.99
N ILE A 26 5.10 14.97 -0.36
CA ILE A 26 5.29 16.39 -0.01
C ILE A 26 5.33 17.26 -1.27
N ARG A 27 5.94 16.76 -2.35
CA ARG A 27 5.96 17.42 -3.67
C ARG A 27 4.60 17.45 -4.39
N LYS A 28 3.53 16.88 -3.79
CA LYS A 28 2.18 16.83 -4.35
C LYS A 28 2.13 16.30 -5.79
N GLU A 29 3.00 15.34 -6.12
CA GLU A 29 3.00 14.73 -7.44
C GLU A 29 1.66 14.04 -7.70
N GLN A 30 1.04 14.35 -8.86
CA GLN A 30 -0.24 13.79 -9.29
C GLN A 30 -0.16 12.25 -9.22
N ASN A 31 -1.14 11.58 -8.59
CA ASN A 31 -1.23 10.14 -8.24
C ASN A 31 -0.65 9.67 -6.89
N GLN A 32 -0.03 10.50 -6.06
CA GLN A 32 0.27 10.17 -4.66
C GLN A 32 -0.97 10.40 -3.79
N SER A 33 -1.53 9.35 -3.18
CA SER A 33 -2.60 9.48 -2.18
C SER A 33 -2.07 9.21 -0.78
N VAL A 34 -2.62 9.89 0.22
CA VAL A 34 -2.32 9.66 1.66
C VAL A 34 -2.37 8.17 1.98
N PHE A 35 -3.37 7.48 1.42
CA PHE A 35 -3.55 6.04 1.55
C PHE A 35 -2.37 5.23 0.98
N LYS A 36 -1.85 5.58 -0.20
CA LYS A 36 -0.68 4.90 -0.78
C LYS A 36 0.55 5.06 0.11
N LEU A 37 0.73 6.23 0.72
CA LEU A 37 1.85 6.51 1.61
C LEU A 37 1.75 5.67 2.89
N VAL A 38 0.61 5.75 3.58
CA VAL A 38 0.30 5.00 4.80
C VAL A 38 0.45 3.49 4.56
N ALA A 39 -0.09 2.97 3.45
CA ALA A 39 0.06 1.56 3.08
C ALA A 39 1.52 1.13 2.98
N THR A 40 2.40 1.95 2.36
CA THR A 40 3.83 1.61 2.31
C THR A 40 4.50 1.69 3.66
N ILE A 41 4.22 2.71 4.47
CA ILE A 41 4.79 2.82 5.82
C ILE A 41 4.37 1.59 6.64
N PHE A 42 3.13 1.13 6.50
CA PHE A 42 2.61 -0.03 7.22
C PHE A 42 3.26 -1.34 6.75
N ILE A 43 3.33 -1.58 5.44
CA ILE A 43 3.89 -2.81 4.87
C ILE A 43 5.40 -2.87 5.12
N TRP A 44 6.13 -1.82 4.75
CA TRP A 44 7.59 -1.79 4.87
C TRP A 44 8.04 -1.61 6.32
N GLY A 45 7.31 -0.84 7.13
CA GLY A 45 7.54 -0.74 8.57
C GLY A 45 7.32 -2.07 9.28
N GLY A 46 6.28 -2.82 8.92
CA GLY A 46 6.04 -4.17 9.46
C GLY A 46 7.13 -5.17 9.06
N ILE A 47 7.58 -5.16 7.80
CA ILE A 47 8.70 -5.99 7.34
C ILE A 47 9.99 -5.63 8.09
N SER A 48 10.29 -4.33 8.26
CA SER A 48 11.48 -3.87 8.99
C SER A 48 11.43 -4.23 10.48
N TYR A 49 10.27 -4.14 11.12
CA TYR A 49 10.07 -4.51 12.51
C TYR A 49 10.29 -6.01 12.74
N ILE A 50 9.72 -6.86 11.87
CA ILE A 50 9.91 -8.32 11.91
C ILE A 50 11.38 -8.69 11.66
N ALA A 51 12.06 -7.98 10.76
CA ALA A 51 13.46 -8.23 10.45
C ALA A 51 14.42 -7.88 11.62
N LEU A 52 14.08 -6.87 12.42
CA LEU A 52 14.87 -6.44 13.58
C LEU A 52 14.60 -7.27 14.83
N PHE A 53 13.34 -7.65 15.05
CA PHE A 53 12.92 -8.50 16.15
C PHE A 53 12.29 -9.76 15.57
N PRO A 54 13.08 -10.80 15.22
CA PRO A 54 12.53 -12.08 14.82
C PRO A 54 11.80 -12.66 16.02
N ILE A 55 10.49 -12.45 16.06
CA ILE A 55 9.61 -13.02 17.07
C ILE A 55 9.72 -14.53 16.86
N HIS A 56 10.06 -15.29 17.90
CA HIS A 56 10.33 -16.74 17.85
C HIS A 56 9.15 -17.61 17.35
N ASN A 57 8.08 -17.01 16.86
CA ASN A 57 6.84 -17.66 16.48
C ASN A 57 6.51 -17.38 15.01
N SER A 58 6.68 -18.39 14.16
CA SER A 58 6.34 -18.37 12.73
C SER A 58 4.91 -17.89 12.45
N ASN A 59 4.00 -18.05 13.42
CA ASN A 59 2.61 -17.64 13.33
C ASN A 59 2.43 -16.13 13.19
N THR A 60 3.33 -15.31 13.74
CA THR A 60 3.21 -13.84 13.65
C THR A 60 3.48 -13.32 12.24
N LEU A 61 4.39 -13.97 11.50
CA LEU A 61 4.65 -13.64 10.09
C LEU A 61 3.43 -13.96 9.23
N ILE A 62 2.84 -15.15 9.42
CA ILE A 62 1.65 -15.60 8.69
C ILE A 62 0.47 -14.66 8.99
N PHE A 63 0.28 -14.28 10.25
CA PHE A 63 -0.76 -13.34 10.67
C PHE A 63 -0.57 -11.95 10.04
N PHE A 64 0.66 -11.43 10.01
CA PHE A 64 0.95 -10.17 9.35
C PHE A 64 0.71 -10.23 7.83
N GLY A 65 1.16 -11.31 7.19
CA GLY A 65 0.90 -11.57 5.78
C GLY A 65 -0.60 -11.60 5.47
N PHE A 66 -1.39 -12.23 6.34
CA PHE A 66 -2.85 -12.25 6.25
C PHE A 66 -3.43 -10.82 6.28
N ILE A 67 -3.04 -9.98 7.24
CA ILE A 67 -3.49 -8.59 7.32
C ILE A 67 -3.15 -7.81 6.05
N VAL A 68 -1.94 -7.98 5.51
CA VAL A 68 -1.51 -7.31 4.27
C VAL A 68 -2.35 -7.75 3.08
N VAL A 69 -2.65 -9.04 2.94
CA VAL A 69 -3.52 -9.57 1.89
C VAL A 69 -4.93 -8.97 1.99
N PHE A 70 -5.52 -8.95 3.18
CA PHE A 70 -6.84 -8.33 3.40
C PHE A 70 -6.83 -6.84 3.06
N PHE A 71 -5.78 -6.12 3.42
CA PHE A 71 -5.64 -4.72 3.07
C PHE A 71 -5.59 -4.50 1.54
N ILE A 72 -4.89 -5.38 0.81
CA ILE A 72 -4.86 -5.36 -0.67
C ILE A 72 -6.25 -5.65 -1.24
N LEU A 73 -6.99 -6.61 -0.68
CA LEU A 73 -8.35 -6.94 -1.12
C LEU A 73 -9.32 -5.76 -0.92
N PHE A 74 -9.32 -5.13 0.25
CA PHE A 74 -10.15 -3.94 0.49
C PHE A 74 -9.77 -2.77 -0.44
N ARG A 75 -8.49 -2.64 -0.77
CA ARG A 75 -8.04 -1.65 -1.74
C ARG A 75 -8.57 -1.92 -3.15
N LEU A 76 -8.56 -3.19 -3.59
CA LEU A 76 -9.12 -3.57 -4.88
C LEU A 76 -10.62 -3.28 -4.93
N LEU A 77 -11.36 -3.59 -3.87
CA LEU A 77 -12.77 -3.26 -3.74
C LEU A 77 -13.04 -1.75 -3.87
N SER A 78 -12.25 -0.91 -3.19
CA SER A 78 -12.41 0.54 -3.26
C SER A 78 -12.15 1.11 -4.67
N ILE A 79 -11.17 0.57 -5.39
CA ILE A 79 -10.91 0.95 -6.79
C ILE A 79 -12.07 0.49 -7.68
N LEU A 80 -12.58 -0.73 -7.46
CA LEU A 80 -13.70 -1.28 -8.20
C LEU A 80 -14.97 -0.43 -8.01
N GLU A 81 -15.29 -0.04 -6.77
CA GLU A 81 -16.43 0.83 -6.47
C GLU A 81 -16.31 2.19 -7.19
N LYS A 82 -15.11 2.77 -7.22
CA LYS A 82 -14.88 4.03 -7.95
C LYS A 82 -15.09 3.86 -9.46
N ASN A 83 -14.60 2.75 -10.01
CA ASN A 83 -14.77 2.44 -11.44
C ASN A 83 -16.25 2.21 -11.78
N GLU A 84 -17.00 1.52 -10.91
CA GLU A 84 -18.43 1.30 -11.06
C GLU A 84 -19.17 2.64 -11.12
N ARG A 85 -18.93 3.54 -10.16
CA ARG A 85 -19.54 4.89 -10.16
C ARG A 85 -19.25 5.67 -11.45
N LEU A 86 -18.02 5.61 -11.93
CA LEU A 86 -17.62 6.27 -13.19
C LEU A 86 -18.35 5.66 -14.40
N LEU A 87 -18.45 4.33 -14.45
CA LEU A 87 -19.17 3.63 -15.51
C LEU A 87 -20.66 4.03 -15.50
N THR A 88 -21.28 4.07 -14.32
CA THR A 88 -22.67 4.51 -14.15
C THR A 88 -22.86 5.96 -14.62
N GLU A 89 -21.94 6.87 -14.29
CA GLU A 89 -21.99 8.25 -14.78
C GLU A 89 -21.89 8.34 -16.30
N ILE A 90 -21.00 7.57 -16.92
CA ILE A 90 -20.83 7.55 -18.38
C ILE A 90 -22.10 7.06 -19.06
N ILE A 91 -22.64 5.92 -18.62
CA ILE A 91 -23.87 5.34 -19.19
C ILE A 91 -25.04 6.32 -19.03
N ARG A 92 -25.17 6.96 -17.87
CA ARG A 92 -26.23 7.94 -17.62
C ARG A 92 -26.12 9.16 -18.55
N LYS A 93 -24.90 9.66 -18.78
CA LYS A 93 -24.67 10.79 -19.70
C LYS A 93 -24.99 10.43 -21.14
N GLU A 94 -24.66 9.21 -21.55
CA GLU A 94 -24.94 8.72 -22.91
C GLU A 94 -26.45 8.54 -23.11
N ALA A 95 -27.15 7.88 -22.18
CA ALA A 95 -28.60 7.69 -22.26
C ALA A 95 -29.40 9.01 -22.27
N LEU A 96 -28.90 10.05 -21.59
CA LEU A 96 -29.53 11.39 -21.59
C LEU A 96 -29.23 12.20 -22.85
N LYS A 97 -28.17 11.87 -23.61
CA LYS A 97 -27.91 12.48 -24.91
C LYS A 97 -28.92 12.00 -25.96
N ASP A 98 -29.28 10.73 -25.94
CA ASP A 98 -30.23 10.14 -26.91
C ASP A 98 -31.68 10.59 -26.69
N LEU A 99 -31.99 11.21 -25.54
CA LEU A 99 -33.31 11.76 -25.20
C LEU A 99 -33.48 13.24 -25.60
N LYS A 100 -32.50 13.85 -26.27
CA LYS A 100 -32.47 15.27 -26.62
C LYS A 100 -32.34 15.47 -28.12
#